data_AF-B4J7L0-F1
#
_entry.id   AF-B4J7L0-F1
#
_cell.length_a   1.000
_cell.length_b   1.000
_cell.length_c   1.000
_cell.angle_alpha   90.00
_cell.angle_beta   90.00
_cell.angle_gamma   90.00
#
_symmetry.space_group_name_H-M   'P 1'
#
loop_
_entity.id
_entity.type
_entity.pdbx_description
1 polymer ?
#
loop_
_entity_poly.entity_id
_entity_poly.type
_entity_poly.pdbx_seq_one_letter_code
_entity_poly.pdbx_strand_id
1 'polypeptide(L)'
;MLENRTFDLLSDHKCVIDCNGVFKCHDDDIHCPSLQKHFDLHDDENTDIRSLLIYGHNGLRNRLALKLNICDMLHVSWDSNLAELANRHHRHCMRRVTCEAARNHLNKAEDRKIGQSKNGNLAQSSYFLKNIYATNFIEYAVGSWYESHTQLEYPTKTKYHKNTYYKLIGINTFTHIIKPQMHRLGCSYSRFDDGLSLICYYFPFGYKNNMILLRQKPKEYQCPYNFPLLDPVFKGLCKYTEYLN
;
A
#
# COMPACT_ATOMS: atom_id res chain seq x y z
N MET A 1 22.96 -21.80 -19.91
CA MET A 1 22.76 -22.03 -18.46
C MET A 1 22.85 -20.68 -17.79
N LEU A 2 21.72 -20.10 -17.40
CA LEU A 2 21.65 -18.76 -16.80
C LEU A 2 21.38 -18.94 -15.31
N GLU A 3 22.30 -18.45 -14.49
CA GLU A 3 22.25 -18.45 -13.03
C GLU A 3 21.10 -17.56 -12.54
N ASN A 4 20.25 -18.13 -11.67
CA ASN A 4 19.29 -17.39 -10.86
C ASN A 4 20.03 -16.34 -10.02
N ARG A 5 19.97 -15.07 -10.41
CA ARG A 5 20.48 -13.98 -9.57
C ARG A 5 19.48 -13.66 -8.47
N THR A 6 19.61 -14.37 -7.36
CA THR A 6 19.14 -13.95 -6.03
C THR A 6 19.83 -12.65 -5.64
N PHE A 7 19.07 -11.61 -5.30
CA PHE A 7 19.62 -10.41 -4.71
C PHE A 7 19.95 -10.70 -3.24
N ASP A 8 21.23 -10.97 -2.97
CA ASP A 8 21.79 -10.99 -1.61
C ASP A 8 21.79 -9.56 -1.05
N LEU A 9 20.78 -9.25 -0.24
CA LEU A 9 20.80 -8.12 0.68
C LEU A 9 20.86 -8.70 2.09
N LEU A 10 22.09 -8.71 2.62
CA LEU A 10 22.48 -9.12 3.98
C LEU A 10 22.33 -10.63 4.24
N SER A 11 23.50 -11.28 4.28
CA SER A 11 23.76 -12.60 4.86
C SER A 11 22.88 -12.87 6.09
N ASP A 12 22.15 -13.99 6.05
CA ASP A 12 21.32 -14.62 7.11
C ASP A 12 19.79 -14.66 6.90
N HIS A 13 19.25 -14.25 5.75
CA HIS A 13 17.81 -14.42 5.49
C HIS A 13 17.51 -15.82 4.90
N LYS A 14 17.06 -16.75 5.74
CA LYS A 14 16.62 -18.12 5.37
C LYS A 14 15.39 -18.18 4.45
N CYS A 15 14.87 -17.04 4.00
CA CYS A 15 13.63 -16.92 3.27
C CYS A 15 13.74 -15.98 2.08
N VAL A 16 13.33 -16.47 0.92
CA VAL A 16 13.14 -15.67 -0.29
C VAL A 16 11.67 -15.30 -0.40
N ILE A 17 11.38 -14.01 -0.51
CA ILE A 17 10.01 -13.53 -0.73
C ILE A 17 9.90 -12.99 -2.13
N ASP A 18 8.95 -13.55 -2.87
CA ASP A 18 8.65 -13.03 -4.19
C ASP A 18 7.79 -11.75 -4.10
N CYS A 19 7.67 -11.05 -5.22
CA CYS A 19 6.90 -9.81 -5.31
C CYS A 19 5.37 -10.02 -5.19
N ASN A 20 4.92 -11.24 -4.90
CA ASN A 20 3.53 -11.63 -4.74
C ASN A 20 3.20 -11.98 -3.29
N GLY A 21 4.15 -11.79 -2.37
CA GLY A 21 3.99 -12.19 -0.98
C GLY A 21 4.06 -13.71 -0.79
N VAL A 22 4.66 -14.45 -1.73
CA VAL A 22 4.96 -15.88 -1.54
C VAL A 22 6.30 -15.99 -0.84
N PHE A 23 6.27 -16.60 0.34
CA PHE A 23 7.44 -16.88 1.17
C PHE A 23 7.96 -18.27 0.81
N LYS A 24 9.23 -18.36 0.45
CA LYS A 24 9.97 -19.63 0.28
C LYS A 24 11.08 -19.65 1.31
N CYS A 25 10.82 -20.31 2.43
CA CYS A 25 11.78 -20.50 3.51
C CYS A 25 12.39 -21.89 3.43
N HIS A 26 13.70 -21.98 3.68
CA HIS A 26 14.39 -23.27 3.71
C HIS A 26 14.22 -24.02 5.03
N ASP A 27 13.82 -23.33 6.12
CA ASP A 27 13.50 -23.91 7.43
C ASP A 27 12.21 -23.29 8.00
N ASP A 28 11.44 -24.08 8.76
CA ASP A 28 10.21 -23.65 9.44
C ASP A 28 10.48 -22.81 10.72
N ASP A 29 11.71 -22.84 11.25
CA ASP A 29 12.11 -22.13 12.47
C ASP A 29 12.94 -20.88 12.14
N ILE A 30 12.23 -19.77 11.90
CA ILE A 30 12.85 -18.46 11.75
C ILE A 30 12.88 -17.80 13.11
N HIS A 31 14.03 -17.89 13.77
CA HIS A 31 14.27 -17.13 14.98
C HIS A 31 14.60 -15.68 14.64
N CYS A 32 13.89 -14.73 15.26
CA CYS A 32 14.10 -13.30 15.06
C CYS A 32 14.59 -12.58 16.33
N PRO A 33 15.89 -12.63 16.66
CA PRO A 33 16.42 -12.03 17.88
C PRO A 33 16.13 -10.52 18.01
N SER A 34 16.09 -9.83 16.88
CA SER A 34 15.87 -8.38 16.84
C SER A 34 14.41 -7.98 17.03
N LEU A 35 13.44 -8.89 16.88
CA LEU A 35 12.02 -8.58 17.03
C LEU A 35 11.65 -8.57 18.52
N GLN A 36 11.50 -7.38 19.10
CA GLN A 36 11.15 -7.22 20.51
C GLN A 36 9.65 -7.41 20.76
N LYS A 37 8.81 -6.92 19.85
CA LYS A 37 7.35 -7.04 19.95
C LYS A 37 6.72 -6.98 18.56
N HIS A 38 5.89 -7.96 18.25
CA HIS A 38 5.00 -7.93 17.08
C HIS A 38 3.60 -7.53 17.53
N PHE A 39 2.99 -6.58 16.82
CA PHE A 39 1.59 -6.19 17.03
C PHE A 39 0.78 -6.78 15.90
N ASP A 40 0.06 -7.87 16.18
CA ASP A 40 -0.83 -8.45 15.19
C ASP A 40 -2.09 -7.59 15.06
N LEU A 41 -2.22 -6.90 13.93
CA LEU A 41 -3.33 -5.99 13.67
C LEU A 41 -4.63 -6.71 13.29
N HIS A 42 -4.65 -8.05 13.33
CA HIS A 42 -5.88 -8.83 13.38
C HIS A 42 -6.53 -8.79 14.75
N ASP A 43 -5.73 -8.74 15.81
CA ASP A 43 -6.21 -8.85 17.18
C ASP A 43 -7.03 -7.61 17.57
N ASP A 44 -8.14 -7.82 18.27
CA ASP A 44 -9.02 -6.74 18.72
C ASP A 44 -8.31 -5.77 19.68
N GLU A 45 -7.25 -6.20 20.36
CA GLU A 45 -6.41 -5.34 21.20
C GLU A 45 -5.72 -4.22 20.40
N ASN A 46 -5.57 -4.40 19.08
CA ASN A 46 -4.89 -3.44 18.20
C ASN A 46 -5.88 -2.65 17.31
N THR A 47 -7.18 -2.63 17.66
CA THR A 47 -8.23 -1.90 16.91
C THR A 47 -7.93 -0.41 16.76
N ASP A 48 -7.27 0.20 17.73
CA ASP A 48 -6.96 1.63 17.71
C ASP A 48 -5.90 1.95 16.64
N ILE A 49 -4.87 1.11 16.53
CA ILE A 49 -3.83 1.23 15.48
C ILE A 49 -4.46 1.02 14.10
N ARG A 50 -5.29 -0.02 13.97
CA ARG A 50 -6.05 -0.29 12.75
C ARG A 50 -6.92 0.91 12.35
N SER A 51 -7.61 1.50 13.32
CA SER A 51 -8.44 2.68 13.10
C SER A 51 -7.60 3.87 12.64
N LEU A 52 -6.50 4.18 13.33
CA LEU A 52 -5.60 5.28 12.93
C LEU A 52 -5.10 5.13 11.48
N LEU A 53 -4.75 3.91 11.07
CA LEU A 53 -4.36 3.63 9.69
C LEU A 53 -5.51 3.89 8.72
N ILE A 54 -6.72 3.35 8.97
CA ILE A 54 -7.89 3.56 8.10
C ILE A 54 -8.26 5.04 8.02
N TYR A 55 -8.38 5.73 9.15
CA TYR A 55 -8.71 7.15 9.23
C TYR A 55 -7.64 8.03 8.57
N GLY A 56 -6.36 7.71 8.75
CA GLY A 56 -5.26 8.42 8.09
C GLY A 56 -5.34 8.32 6.56
N HIS A 57 -5.56 7.11 6.03
CA HIS A 57 -5.68 6.89 4.59
C HIS A 57 -6.93 7.58 4.01
N ASN A 58 -8.10 7.34 4.61
CA ASN A 58 -9.35 7.92 4.12
C ASN A 58 -9.40 9.44 4.31
N GLY A 59 -8.80 9.98 5.37
CA GLY A 59 -8.65 11.42 5.58
C GLY A 59 -7.83 12.09 4.46
N LEU A 60 -6.68 11.50 4.10
CA LEU A 60 -5.85 11.99 2.99
C LEU A 60 -6.59 11.90 1.64
N ARG A 61 -7.21 10.75 1.36
CA ARG A 61 -7.98 10.52 0.13
C ARG A 61 -9.15 11.49 0.00
N ASN A 62 -9.90 11.71 1.09
CA ASN A 62 -11.03 12.63 1.15
C ASN A 62 -10.58 14.08 0.93
N ARG A 63 -9.50 14.51 1.60
CA ARG A 63 -8.92 15.85 1.41
C ARG A 63 -8.54 16.07 -0.05
N LEU A 64 -7.90 15.10 -0.68
CA LEU A 64 -7.53 15.18 -2.09
C LEU A 64 -8.77 15.24 -2.99
N ALA A 65 -9.76 14.39 -2.71
CA ALA A 65 -11.01 14.33 -3.47
C ALA A 65 -11.77 15.67 -3.45
N LEU A 66 -11.89 16.28 -2.27
CA LEU A 66 -12.56 17.57 -2.13
C LEU A 66 -11.75 18.71 -2.75
N LYS A 67 -10.43 18.79 -2.49
CA LYS A 67 -9.59 19.90 -2.99
C LYS A 67 -9.45 19.92 -4.50
N LEU A 68 -9.34 18.76 -5.13
CA LEU A 68 -9.17 18.64 -6.59
C LEU A 68 -10.48 18.33 -7.32
N ASN A 69 -11.60 18.31 -6.59
CA ASN A 69 -12.90 17.90 -7.10
C ASN A 69 -12.79 16.58 -7.88
N ILE A 70 -12.14 15.57 -7.28
CA ILE A 70 -12.01 14.23 -7.86
C ILE A 70 -13.26 13.42 -7.51
N CYS A 71 -13.64 12.54 -8.42
CA CYS A 71 -14.69 11.56 -8.25
C CYS A 71 -14.13 10.13 -8.30
N ASP A 72 -14.94 9.15 -7.91
CA ASP A 72 -14.62 7.71 -7.87
C ASP A 72 -13.47 7.32 -6.92
N MET A 73 -13.15 8.19 -5.95
CA MET A 73 -12.23 7.83 -4.88
C MET A 73 -12.98 6.91 -3.92
N LEU A 74 -12.51 5.68 -3.77
CA LEU A 74 -13.18 4.69 -2.93
C LEU A 74 -12.77 4.83 -1.46
N HIS A 75 -13.71 4.56 -0.55
CA HIS A 75 -13.41 4.35 0.86
C HIS A 75 -12.55 3.10 1.02
N VAL A 76 -11.49 3.20 1.81
CA VAL A 76 -10.59 2.09 2.12
C VAL A 76 -11.06 1.40 3.39
N SER A 77 -11.32 0.10 3.31
CA SER A 77 -11.61 -0.75 4.48
C SER A 77 -10.40 -1.63 4.82
N TRP A 78 -10.40 -2.17 6.04
CA TRP A 78 -9.41 -3.17 6.44
C TRP A 78 -9.62 -4.48 5.68
N ASP A 79 -8.52 -5.16 5.37
CA ASP A 79 -8.50 -6.51 4.82
C ASP A 79 -7.49 -7.36 5.60
N SER A 80 -8.02 -8.31 6.36
CA SER A 80 -7.26 -9.25 7.18
C SER A 80 -6.27 -10.07 6.35
N ASN A 81 -6.60 -10.48 5.13
CA ASN A 81 -5.66 -11.26 4.31
C ASN A 81 -4.44 -10.41 3.92
N LEU A 82 -4.65 -9.12 3.64
CA LEU A 82 -3.54 -8.18 3.38
C LEU A 82 -2.71 -7.92 4.65
N ALA A 83 -3.34 -7.88 5.82
CA ALA A 83 -2.65 -7.74 7.10
C ALA A 83 -1.79 -8.97 7.41
N GLU A 84 -2.29 -10.17 7.14
CA GLU A 84 -1.52 -11.41 7.27
C GLU A 84 -0.31 -11.43 6.32
N LEU A 85 -0.46 -10.96 5.07
CA LEU A 85 0.67 -10.82 4.16
C LEU A 85 1.73 -9.87 4.72
N ALA A 86 1.33 -8.75 5.32
CA ALA A 86 2.25 -7.85 6.02
C ALA A 86 2.90 -8.51 7.25
N ASN A 87 2.13 -9.26 8.05
CA ASN A 87 2.61 -9.92 9.27
C ASN A 87 3.73 -10.91 8.98
N ARG A 88 3.63 -11.64 7.87
CA ARG A 88 4.67 -12.59 7.48
C ARG A 88 6.04 -11.93 7.33
N HIS A 89 6.11 -10.70 6.77
CA HIS A 89 7.38 -9.97 6.70
C HIS A 89 8.00 -9.77 8.08
N HIS A 90 7.23 -9.29 9.05
CA HIS A 90 7.74 -9.08 10.40
C HIS A 90 8.09 -10.39 11.13
N ARG A 91 7.28 -11.44 10.98
CA ARG A 91 7.60 -12.79 11.50
C ARG A 91 8.91 -13.33 10.92
N HIS A 92 9.30 -12.86 9.73
CA HIS A 92 10.53 -13.22 9.03
C HIS A 92 11.65 -12.16 9.17
N CYS A 93 11.62 -11.36 10.24
CA CYS A 93 12.60 -10.29 10.54
C CYS A 93 12.72 -9.15 9.53
N MET A 94 11.78 -9.02 8.60
CA MET A 94 11.87 -7.97 7.60
C MET A 94 11.28 -6.67 8.11
N ARG A 95 12.13 -5.65 8.22
CA ARG A 95 11.74 -4.26 8.58
C ARG A 95 11.13 -3.48 7.42
N ARG A 96 11.32 -3.96 6.18
CA ARG A 96 10.89 -3.28 4.95
C ARG A 96 10.62 -4.30 3.86
N VAL A 97 9.73 -3.97 2.93
CA VAL A 97 9.48 -4.77 1.73
C VAL A 97 10.27 -4.18 0.56
N THR A 98 11.02 -5.02 -0.17
CA THR A 98 11.98 -4.59 -1.21
C THR A 98 11.53 -4.85 -2.65
N CYS A 99 10.31 -5.37 -2.87
CA CYS A 99 9.89 -5.85 -4.19
C CYS A 99 9.72 -4.76 -5.27
N GLU A 100 9.70 -3.48 -4.91
CA GLU A 100 9.53 -2.37 -5.87
C GLU A 100 10.82 -2.08 -6.66
N ALA A 101 11.98 -2.32 -6.06
CA ALA A 101 13.28 -2.14 -6.73
C ALA A 101 13.49 -3.19 -7.83
N ALA A 102 13.11 -4.45 -7.59
CA ALA A 102 13.24 -5.54 -8.57
C ALA A 102 12.41 -5.29 -9.85
N ARG A 103 11.23 -4.67 -9.72
CA ARG A 103 10.36 -4.36 -10.85
C ARG A 103 10.87 -3.21 -11.73
N ASN A 104 11.60 -2.26 -11.16
CA ASN A 104 12.20 -1.15 -11.92
C ASN A 104 13.47 -1.58 -12.69
N HIS A 105 14.20 -2.58 -12.20
CA HIS A 105 15.39 -3.12 -12.89
C HIS A 105 15.06 -4.06 -14.08
N LEU A 106 13.88 -4.68 -14.10
CA LEU A 106 13.42 -5.56 -15.19
C LEU A 106 12.91 -4.83 -16.45
N ASN A 107 12.99 -3.49 -16.47
CA ASN A 107 12.66 -2.70 -17.66
C ASN A 107 13.80 -2.63 -18.69
N LYS A 108 14.94 -3.30 -18.45
CA LYS A 108 15.96 -3.56 -19.47
C LYS A 108 15.71 -4.94 -20.07
N ALA A 109 15.26 -4.91 -21.33
CA ALA A 109 15.29 -5.95 -22.38
C ALA A 109 15.42 -7.43 -21.96
N GLU A 110 14.44 -8.22 -22.43
CA GLU A 110 14.43 -9.70 -22.62
C GLU A 110 13.63 -10.59 -21.64
N ASP A 111 13.40 -10.24 -20.38
CA ASP A 111 12.66 -11.12 -19.45
C ASP A 111 11.15 -10.84 -19.34
N ARG A 112 10.47 -10.62 -20.48
CA ARG A 112 9.01 -10.40 -20.51
C ARG A 112 8.16 -11.63 -20.12
N LYS A 113 8.78 -12.79 -19.84
CA LYS A 113 8.07 -14.03 -19.48
C LYS A 113 8.28 -14.49 -18.02
N ILE A 114 9.15 -13.84 -17.25
CA ILE A 114 9.41 -14.17 -15.85
C ILE A 114 8.99 -12.96 -14.99
N GLY A 115 7.69 -12.80 -14.75
CA GLY A 115 7.21 -11.72 -13.88
C GLY A 115 5.82 -11.17 -14.14
N GLN A 116 5.08 -11.67 -15.13
CA GLN A 116 3.63 -11.46 -15.17
C GLN A 116 2.97 -12.39 -14.14
N SER A 117 3.07 -11.98 -12.89
CA SER A 117 2.34 -12.62 -11.79
C SER A 117 0.83 -12.46 -11.98
N LYS A 118 0.10 -13.55 -11.66
CA LYS A 118 -1.37 -13.54 -11.49
C LYS A 118 -1.86 -12.54 -10.42
N ASN A 119 -0.96 -12.00 -9.59
CA ASN A 119 -1.22 -11.02 -8.53
C ASN A 119 -0.63 -9.62 -8.82
N GLY A 120 -0.59 -9.18 -10.09
CA GLY A 120 -0.16 -7.81 -10.50
C GLY A 120 -1.02 -6.64 -10.00
N ASN A 121 -1.90 -6.89 -9.01
CA ASN A 121 -2.88 -5.96 -8.46
C ASN A 121 -2.60 -5.61 -6.97
N LEU A 122 -1.39 -5.79 -6.47
CA LEU A 122 -1.01 -5.49 -5.08
C LEU A 122 0.07 -4.42 -5.02
N ALA A 123 -0.17 -3.36 -4.26
CA ALA A 123 0.86 -2.42 -3.85
C ALA A 123 1.27 -2.62 -2.41
N GLN A 124 2.45 -2.12 -2.08
CA GLN A 124 3.05 -2.28 -0.76
C GLN A 124 3.77 -1.01 -0.35
N SER A 125 3.82 -0.73 0.93
CA SER A 125 4.56 0.42 1.46
C SER A 125 5.17 0.06 2.80
N SER A 126 6.37 0.54 3.04
CA SER A 126 7.07 0.32 4.29
C SER A 126 7.52 1.64 4.86
N TYR A 127 7.48 1.75 6.18
CA TYR A 127 8.06 2.85 6.93
C TYR A 127 8.82 2.28 8.12
N PHE A 128 10.06 2.73 8.28
CA PHE A 128 10.91 2.31 9.39
C PHE A 128 11.55 3.52 10.04
N LEU A 129 11.36 3.64 11.36
CA LEU A 129 11.88 4.72 12.18
C LEU A 129 12.85 4.16 13.20
N LYS A 130 14.10 4.67 13.20
CA LYS A 130 15.14 4.33 14.19
C LYS A 130 14.91 5.05 15.52
N ASN A 131 13.75 4.85 16.11
CA ASN A 131 13.38 5.35 17.42
C ASN A 131 12.27 4.47 18.02
N ILE A 132 12.65 3.60 18.96
CA ILE A 132 11.73 2.66 19.62
C ILE A 132 10.76 3.33 20.60
N TYR A 133 10.98 4.60 20.94
CA TYR A 133 10.18 5.37 21.91
C TYR A 133 9.15 6.30 21.24
N ALA A 134 9.04 6.29 19.92
CA ALA A 134 8.10 7.17 19.21
C ALA A 134 6.65 6.72 19.47
N THR A 135 5.88 7.56 20.17
CA THR A 135 4.48 7.29 20.52
C THR A 135 3.50 7.61 19.38
N ASN A 136 3.89 8.48 18.46
CA ASN A 136 3.14 8.93 17.27
C ASN A 136 3.69 8.33 15.97
N PHE A 137 4.17 7.08 16.06
CA PHE A 137 4.83 6.41 14.94
C PHE A 137 3.91 6.23 13.72
N ILE A 138 2.63 5.90 13.94
CA ILE A 138 1.66 5.68 12.87
C ILE A 138 1.40 6.99 12.11
N GLU A 139 1.26 8.10 12.82
CA GLU A 139 1.09 9.43 12.26
C GLU A 139 2.31 9.85 11.44
N TYR A 140 3.53 9.60 11.95
CA TYR A 140 4.74 9.84 11.18
C TYR A 140 4.83 9.00 9.91
N ALA A 141 4.40 7.73 9.96
CA ALA A 141 4.40 6.87 8.79
C ALA A 141 3.43 7.39 7.71
N VAL A 142 2.19 7.70 8.09
CA VAL A 142 1.18 8.23 7.16
C VAL A 142 1.60 9.61 6.63
N GLY A 143 2.17 10.47 7.48
CA GLY A 143 2.73 11.76 7.09
C GLY A 143 3.86 11.63 6.08
N SER A 144 4.83 10.74 6.34
CA SER A 144 5.95 10.48 5.43
C SER A 144 5.49 9.94 4.07
N TRP A 145 4.49 9.04 4.06
CA TRP A 145 3.91 8.57 2.80
C TRP A 145 3.15 9.67 2.06
N TYR A 146 2.50 10.59 2.77
CA TYR A 146 1.95 11.78 2.12
C TYR A 146 3.06 12.63 1.49
N GLU A 147 4.12 12.95 2.23
CA GLU A 147 5.25 13.79 1.79
C GLU A 147 5.98 13.26 0.55
N SER A 148 5.89 11.95 0.26
CA SER A 148 6.49 11.38 -0.95
C SER A 148 5.90 11.96 -2.25
N HIS A 149 4.76 12.68 -2.19
CA HIS A 149 4.26 13.44 -3.34
C HIS A 149 5.28 14.45 -3.89
N THR A 150 6.20 14.95 -3.06
CA THR A 150 7.26 15.89 -3.45
C THR A 150 8.29 15.29 -4.41
N GLN A 151 8.35 13.96 -4.50
CA GLN A 151 9.24 13.22 -5.41
C GLN A 151 8.60 12.96 -6.77
N LEU A 152 7.33 13.33 -6.95
CA LEU A 152 6.59 13.13 -8.18
C LEU A 152 6.52 14.43 -8.99
N GLU A 153 6.42 14.30 -10.30
CA GLU A 153 6.08 15.43 -11.15
C GLU A 153 4.68 15.95 -10.82
N TYR A 154 4.50 17.26 -10.98
CA TYR A 154 3.19 17.88 -10.77
C TYR A 154 2.16 17.29 -11.74
N PRO A 155 0.94 16.93 -11.28
CA PRO A 155 -0.02 16.27 -12.14
C PRO A 155 -0.50 17.16 -13.28
N THR A 156 -0.53 16.60 -14.49
CA THR A 156 -1.00 17.29 -15.70
C THR A 156 -2.48 16.99 -15.94
N LYS A 157 -3.24 17.98 -16.42
CA LYS A 157 -4.63 17.75 -16.83
C LYS A 157 -4.66 17.12 -18.22
N THR A 158 -5.42 16.03 -18.36
CA THR A 158 -5.63 15.36 -19.64
C THR A 158 -7.12 15.08 -19.85
N LYS A 159 -7.55 15.00 -21.11
CA LYS A 159 -8.93 14.62 -21.47
C LYS A 159 -8.91 13.24 -22.09
N TYR A 160 -9.81 12.37 -21.64
CA TYR A 160 -10.04 11.07 -22.25
C TYR A 160 -11.54 10.92 -22.47
N HIS A 161 -11.94 10.80 -23.75
CA HIS A 161 -13.32 10.96 -24.19
C HIS A 161 -13.97 12.24 -23.65
N LYS A 162 -15.07 12.13 -22.89
CA LYS A 162 -15.82 13.26 -22.29
C LYS A 162 -15.33 13.65 -20.89
N ASN A 163 -14.34 12.94 -20.33
CA ASN A 163 -13.89 13.11 -18.96
C ASN A 163 -12.55 13.85 -18.87
N THR A 164 -12.37 14.65 -17.82
CA THR A 164 -11.10 15.29 -17.48
C THR A 164 -10.44 14.52 -16.34
N TYR A 165 -9.12 14.32 -16.44
CA TYR A 165 -8.34 13.60 -15.45
C TYR A 165 -7.11 14.43 -15.04
N TYR A 166 -6.72 14.29 -13.78
CA TYR A 166 -5.34 14.58 -13.36
C TYR A 166 -4.50 13.32 -13.59
N LYS A 167 -3.51 13.45 -14.45
CA LYS A 167 -2.53 12.41 -14.77
C LYS A 167 -1.30 12.61 -13.90
N LEU A 168 -1.05 11.64 -13.02
CA LEU A 168 0.15 11.56 -12.20
C LEU A 168 1.04 10.44 -12.73
N ILE A 169 2.32 10.75 -12.97
CA ILE A 169 3.33 9.82 -13.48
C ILE A 169 4.27 9.46 -12.33
N GLY A 170 4.61 8.19 -12.22
CA GLY A 170 5.45 7.65 -11.16
C GLY A 170 4.65 6.86 -10.15
N ILE A 171 5.36 5.96 -9.45
CA ILE A 171 4.80 5.09 -8.42
C ILE A 171 5.69 5.18 -7.19
N ASN A 172 5.07 5.53 -6.07
CA ASN A 172 5.64 5.56 -4.72
C ASN A 172 4.54 5.42 -3.66
N THR A 173 4.91 5.51 -2.38
CA THR A 173 4.00 5.39 -1.23
C THR A 173 2.80 6.33 -1.30
N PHE A 174 2.97 7.61 -1.67
CA PHE A 174 1.86 8.54 -1.90
C PHE A 174 0.88 8.00 -2.94
N THR A 175 1.39 7.56 -4.10
CA THR A 175 0.53 7.03 -5.18
C THR A 175 -0.22 5.76 -4.78
N HIS A 176 0.33 4.95 -3.87
CA HIS A 176 -0.37 3.79 -3.30
C HIS A 176 -1.61 4.20 -2.52
N ILE A 177 -1.47 5.22 -1.68
CA ILE A 177 -2.56 5.75 -0.84
C ILE A 177 -3.66 6.39 -1.68
N ILE A 178 -3.31 7.17 -2.71
CA ILE A 178 -4.29 8.02 -3.42
C ILE A 178 -4.92 7.37 -4.65
N LYS A 179 -4.61 6.11 -4.96
CA LYS A 179 -5.18 5.44 -6.13
C LYS A 179 -6.70 5.27 -5.96
N PRO A 180 -7.54 5.80 -6.87
CA PRO A 180 -8.98 5.84 -6.66
C PRO A 180 -9.62 4.47 -6.41
N GLN A 181 -9.23 3.46 -7.21
CA GLN A 181 -9.83 2.13 -7.18
C GLN A 181 -9.33 1.24 -6.04
N MET A 182 -8.26 1.65 -5.35
CA MET A 182 -7.76 0.96 -4.16
C MET A 182 -8.75 1.20 -3.02
N HIS A 183 -9.26 0.12 -2.43
CA HIS A 183 -10.29 0.17 -1.39
C HIS A 183 -10.05 -0.83 -0.25
N ARG A 184 -8.93 -1.56 -0.28
CA ARG A 184 -8.56 -2.54 0.74
C ARG A 184 -7.12 -2.29 1.19
N LEU A 185 -6.94 -2.32 2.50
CA LEU A 185 -5.69 -2.04 3.20
C LEU A 185 -5.51 -3.11 4.28
N GLY A 186 -4.31 -3.66 4.40
CA GLY A 186 -3.94 -4.43 5.58
C GLY A 186 -2.47 -4.22 5.90
N CYS A 187 -2.17 -4.07 7.18
CA CYS A 187 -0.83 -3.71 7.64
C CYS A 187 -0.36 -4.62 8.76
N SER A 188 0.95 -4.54 9.02
CA SER A 188 1.60 -5.10 10.19
C SER A 188 2.48 -4.05 10.84
N TYR A 189 2.52 -4.06 12.17
CA TYR A 189 3.32 -3.15 12.99
C TYR A 189 4.21 -3.97 13.93
N SER A 190 5.49 -3.63 13.99
CA SER A 190 6.46 -4.32 14.85
C SER A 190 7.49 -3.37 15.43
N ARG A 191 7.93 -3.70 16.64
CA ARG A 191 9.08 -3.10 17.31
C ARG A 191 10.26 -4.05 17.24
N PHE A 192 11.33 -3.56 16.64
CA PHE A 192 12.65 -4.17 16.64
C PHE A 192 13.53 -3.49 17.70
N ASP A 193 14.68 -4.10 17.99
CA ASP A 193 15.73 -3.54 18.84
C ASP A 193 16.23 -2.18 18.38
N ASP A 194 16.26 -1.96 17.06
CA ASP A 194 16.80 -0.78 16.40
C ASP A 194 15.72 0.21 15.91
N GLY A 195 14.43 -0.11 16.05
CA GLY A 195 13.38 0.80 15.59
C GLY A 195 11.97 0.22 15.50
N LEU A 196 11.08 1.01 14.91
CA LEU A 196 9.68 0.69 14.67
C LEU A 196 9.44 0.51 13.17
N SER A 197 8.67 -0.51 12.81
CA SER A 197 8.41 -0.91 11.43
C SER A 197 6.92 -1.02 11.15
N LEU A 198 6.46 -0.38 10.07
CA LEU A 198 5.11 -0.49 9.53
C LEU A 198 5.20 -0.99 8.09
N ILE A 199 4.49 -2.06 7.78
CA ILE A 199 4.35 -2.60 6.42
C ILE A 199 2.86 -2.65 6.09
N CYS A 200 2.46 -2.08 4.95
CA CYS A 200 1.09 -2.09 4.49
C CYS A 200 0.99 -2.63 3.06
N TYR A 201 -0.06 -3.41 2.82
CA TYR A 201 -0.48 -3.88 1.51
C TYR A 201 -1.80 -3.23 1.10
N TYR A 202 -1.93 -3.00 -0.21
CA TYR A 202 -3.06 -2.30 -0.82
C TYR A 202 -3.63 -3.08 -2.00
N PHE A 203 -4.95 -3.16 -2.09
CA PHE A 203 -5.64 -3.82 -3.19
C PHE A 203 -6.93 -3.08 -3.59
N PRO A 204 -7.32 -3.11 -4.89
CA PRO A 204 -6.52 -3.49 -6.04
C PRO A 204 -5.58 -2.35 -6.43
N PHE A 205 -4.39 -2.71 -6.91
CA PHE A 205 -3.38 -1.80 -7.39
C PHE A 205 -2.72 -2.33 -8.67
N GLY A 206 -3.32 -2.07 -9.83
CA GLY A 206 -2.73 -2.44 -11.12
C GLY A 206 -1.66 -1.45 -11.60
N TYR A 207 -0.44 -1.90 -11.89
CA TYR A 207 0.72 -1.04 -12.24
C TYR A 207 0.77 -0.56 -13.70
N LYS A 208 -0.36 -0.52 -14.40
CA LYS A 208 -0.36 -0.25 -15.85
C LYS A 208 0.26 1.13 -16.15
N ASN A 209 1.42 1.12 -16.82
CA ASN A 209 2.17 2.28 -17.31
C ASN A 209 2.65 3.27 -16.23
N ASN A 210 2.84 2.85 -14.97
CA ASN A 210 3.30 3.71 -13.87
C ASN A 210 2.53 5.04 -13.78
N MET A 211 1.23 4.98 -14.02
CA MET A 211 0.37 6.15 -14.16
C MET A 211 -0.88 5.99 -13.31
N ILE A 212 -1.25 7.06 -12.62
CA ILE A 212 -2.53 7.18 -11.93
C ILE A 212 -3.36 8.26 -12.60
N LEU A 213 -4.62 7.91 -12.88
CA LEU A 213 -5.63 8.83 -13.39
C LEU A 213 -6.63 9.12 -12.28
N LEU A 214 -6.74 10.39 -11.90
CA LEU A 214 -7.73 10.87 -10.96
C LEU A 214 -8.81 11.61 -11.76
N ARG A 215 -10.02 11.03 -11.87
CA ARG A 215 -11.11 11.62 -12.66
C ARG A 215 -11.66 12.84 -11.95
N GLN A 216 -11.65 13.99 -12.61
CA GLN A 216 -12.32 15.18 -12.10
C GLN A 216 -13.85 14.98 -12.18
N LYS A 217 -14.56 15.39 -11.13
CA LYS A 217 -16.00 15.24 -10.97
C LYS A 217 -16.75 15.99 -12.09
N PRO A 218 -17.54 15.30 -12.92
CA PRO A 218 -18.44 15.95 -13.87
C PRO A 218 -19.58 16.68 -13.16
N LYS A 219 -20.34 17.51 -13.90
CA LYS A 219 -21.49 18.26 -13.35
C LYS A 219 -22.51 17.33 -12.70
N GLU A 220 -22.86 16.26 -13.40
CA GLU A 220 -23.70 15.18 -12.90
C GLU A 220 -22.82 13.98 -12.58
N TYR A 221 -22.81 13.57 -11.31
CA TYR A 221 -21.96 12.48 -10.84
C TYR A 221 -22.69 11.62 -9.82
N GLN A 222 -22.55 10.32 -9.99
CA GLN A 222 -22.91 9.30 -9.00
C GLN A 222 -21.71 8.41 -8.77
N CYS A 223 -21.57 7.90 -7.55
CA CYS A 223 -20.52 6.95 -7.23
C CYS A 223 -20.61 5.69 -8.11
N PRO A 224 -19.49 4.95 -8.29
CA PRO A 224 -19.49 3.73 -9.07
C PRO A 224 -20.56 2.74 -8.59
N TYR A 225 -21.16 1.97 -9.50
CA TYR A 225 -22.26 1.05 -9.18
C TYR A 225 -21.95 0.09 -8.02
N ASN A 226 -20.73 -0.43 -7.95
CA ASN A 226 -20.32 -1.33 -6.86
C ASN A 226 -20.14 -0.59 -5.53
N PHE A 227 -20.00 0.74 -5.53
CA PHE A 227 -19.79 1.58 -4.36
C PHE A 227 -20.77 2.76 -4.38
N PRO A 228 -22.09 2.53 -4.43
CA PRO A 228 -23.04 3.56 -4.88
C PRO A 228 -23.27 4.68 -3.87
N LEU A 229 -22.78 4.54 -2.63
CA LEU A 229 -23.02 5.48 -1.54
C LEU A 229 -21.83 6.41 -1.33
N LEU A 230 -22.11 7.65 -0.93
CA LEU A 230 -21.07 8.51 -0.35
C LEU A 230 -20.85 8.14 1.11
N ASP A 231 -19.58 8.19 1.54
CA ASP A 231 -19.26 7.98 2.94
C ASP A 231 -19.75 9.17 3.81
N PRO A 232 -20.45 8.93 4.93
CA PRO A 232 -21.02 9.99 5.75
C PRO A 232 -19.96 10.83 6.48
N VAL A 233 -18.80 10.25 6.80
CA VAL A 233 -17.67 10.91 7.47
C VAL A 233 -16.76 11.54 6.42
N PHE A 234 -16.39 10.75 5.40
CA PHE A 234 -15.49 11.13 4.33
C PHE A 234 -16.27 11.45 3.05
N LYS A 235 -16.98 12.57 3.04
CA LYS A 235 -17.95 12.97 1.98
C LYS A 235 -17.41 13.01 0.54
N GLY A 236 -16.11 12.99 0.33
CA GLY A 236 -15.45 12.87 -0.97
C GLY A 236 -15.20 11.43 -1.44
N LEU A 237 -15.56 10.42 -0.63
CA LEU A 237 -15.32 9.01 -0.90
C LEU A 237 -16.60 8.24 -1.17
N CYS A 238 -16.51 7.23 -2.01
CA CYS A 238 -17.58 6.29 -2.34
C CYS A 238 -17.40 4.97 -1.57
N LYS A 239 -18.47 4.42 -0.99
CA LYS A 239 -18.43 3.19 -0.19
C LYS A 239 -19.47 2.16 -0.66
N TYR A 240 -19.24 0.90 -0.30
CA TYR A 240 -20.19 -0.20 -0.51
C TYR A 240 -21.47 0.02 0.32
N THR A 241 -22.57 -0.57 -0.13
CA THR A 241 -23.73 -0.82 0.73
C THR A 241 -23.39 -2.00 1.63
N GLU A 242 -23.00 -1.73 2.86
CA GLU A 242 -23.02 -2.74 3.90
C GLU A 242 -24.50 -3.01 4.21
N TYR A 243 -25.05 -4.08 3.63
CA TYR A 243 -26.28 -4.64 4.16
C TYR A 243 -25.92 -5.16 5.54
N LEU A 244 -26.50 -4.56 6.58
CA LEU A 244 -26.42 -5.05 7.96
C LEU A 244 -26.82 -6.54 7.94
N ASN A 245 -25.85 -7.42 8.13
CA ASN A 245 -26.08 -8.82 8.51
C ASN A 245 -25.97 -8.92 10.01
#